data_AF-A3X310-F1
#
_entry.id   AF-A3X310-F1
#
_cell.length_a   1.000
_cell.length_b   1.000
_cell.length_c   1.000
_cell.angle_alpha   90.00
_cell.angle_beta   90.00
_cell.angle_gamma   90.00
#
_symmetry.space_group_name_H-M   'P 1'
#
loop_
_entity.id
_entity.type
_entity.pdbx_description
1 polymer ?
#
loop_
_entity_poly.entity_id
_entity_poly.type
_entity_poly.pdbx_seq_one_letter_code
_entity_poly.pdbx_strand_id
1 'polypeptide(L)' 'MIALEAKDSSSGLNSVKRLNNDTAAKAKHFATEGGKNIVNVALLSGVFKLSSLVSAQNSGLFLVWSHDLDGFIEWVKSQT' A
#
# COMPACT_ATOMS: atom_id res chain seq x y z
N MET A 1 -9.26 6.09 -9.99
CA MET A 1 -9.37 6.64 -8.62
C MET A 1 -8.31 5.99 -7.74
N ILE A 2 -7.70 6.71 -6.80
CA ILE A 2 -6.62 6.18 -5.96
C ILE A 2 -7.06 6.19 -4.50
N ALA A 3 -6.96 5.04 -3.82
CA ALA A 3 -7.16 4.93 -2.38
C ALA A 3 -5.79 4.74 -1.73
N LEU A 4 -5.28 5.78 -1.06
CA LEU A 4 -3.96 5.78 -0.46
C LEU A 4 -4.05 5.69 1.06
N GLU A 5 -3.28 4.79 1.66
CA GLU A 5 -3.13 4.68 3.12
C GLU A 5 -1.64 4.80 3.50
N ALA A 6 -1.31 5.72 4.40
CA ALA A 6 0.04 5.90 4.90
C ALA A 6 0.28 5.03 6.15
N LYS A 7 1.42 4.34 6.19
CA LYS A 7 1.87 3.49 7.29
C LYS A 7 3.30 3.81 7.65
N ASP A 8 3.49 4.21 8.89
CA ASP A 8 4.80 4.30 9.53
C ASP A 8 5.01 3.09 10.45
N SER A 9 6.22 2.55 10.48
CA SER A 9 6.58 1.38 11.28
C SER A 9 8.00 1.47 11.82
N SER A 10 8.11 1.53 13.15
CA SER A 10 9.40 1.53 13.87
C SER A 10 9.97 0.14 14.16
N SER A 11 9.23 -0.96 13.90
CA SER A 11 9.76 -2.32 14.06
C SER A 11 9.05 -3.35 13.17
N GLY A 12 9.80 -4.38 12.72
CA GLY A 12 9.27 -5.44 11.85
C GLY A 12 8.21 -6.37 12.50
N LEU A 13 7.96 -6.26 13.81
CA LEU A 13 6.89 -6.98 14.50
C LEU A 13 5.55 -6.23 14.42
N ASN A 14 5.58 -4.90 14.51
CA ASN A 14 4.37 -4.07 14.38
C ASN A 14 3.94 -3.87 12.93
N SER A 15 4.87 -3.96 11.97
CA SER A 15 4.60 -3.82 10.54
C SER A 15 3.60 -4.85 9.99
N VAL A 16 3.59 -6.08 10.54
CA VAL A 16 2.81 -7.22 10.03
C VAL A 16 1.30 -7.01 10.23
N LYS A 17 0.89 -6.59 11.44
CA LYS A 17 -0.53 -6.36 11.74
C LYS A 17 -1.09 -5.16 10.98
N ARG A 18 -0.29 -4.11 10.77
CA ARG A 18 -0.76 -2.85 10.18
C ARG A 18 -0.86 -2.87 8.65
N LEU A 19 0.04 -3.59 7.95
CA LEU A 19 0.03 -3.66 6.49
C LEU A 19 -0.87 -4.78 5.98
N ASN A 20 -0.69 -6.01 6.46
CA ASN A 20 -1.39 -7.17 5.92
C ASN A 20 -2.81 -7.33 6.47
N ASN A 21 -3.05 -6.98 7.74
CA ASN A 21 -4.35 -7.21 8.36
C ASN A 21 -5.32 -6.03 8.18
N ASP A 22 -4.81 -4.80 8.12
CA ASP A 22 -5.61 -3.57 8.00
C ASP A 22 -5.68 -3.09 6.54
N THR A 23 -4.53 -2.86 5.90
CA THR A 23 -4.48 -2.22 4.57
C THR A 23 -4.81 -3.19 3.44
N ALA A 24 -4.28 -4.41 3.46
CA ALA A 24 -4.64 -5.40 2.44
C ALA A 24 -6.12 -5.85 2.55
N ALA A 25 -6.66 -5.94 3.76
CA ALA A 25 -8.09 -6.25 3.97
C ALA A 25 -9.00 -5.12 3.44
N LYS A 26 -8.66 -3.86 3.72
CA LYS A 26 -9.37 -2.69 3.17
C LYS A 26 -9.24 -2.59 1.66
N ALA A 27 -8.05 -2.85 1.11
CA ALA A 27 -7.85 -2.85 -0.33
C ALA A 27 -8.69 -3.92 -1.04
N LYS A 28 -8.77 -5.12 -0.47
CA LYS A 28 -9.65 -6.19 -0.96
C LYS A 28 -11.12 -5.77 -0.90
N HIS A 29 -11.54 -5.08 0.16
CA HIS A 29 -12.89 -4.56 0.29
C HIS A 29 -13.19 -3.48 -0.77
N PHE A 30 -12.31 -2.49 -0.95
CA PHE A 30 -12.45 -1.47 -1.99
C PHE A 30 -12.44 -2.03 -3.41
N ALA A 31 -11.62 -3.07 -3.66
CA ALA A 31 -11.63 -3.76 -4.95
C ALA A 31 -12.94 -4.54 -5.19
N THR A 32 -13.60 -5.00 -4.13
CA THR A 32 -14.87 -5.73 -4.20
C THR A 32 -16.06 -4.78 -4.35
N GLU A 33 -16.08 -3.65 -3.64
CA GLU A 33 -17.22 -2.72 -3.62
C GLU A 33 -17.13 -1.60 -4.66
N GLY A 34 -15.93 -1.07 -4.92
CA GLY A 34 -15.70 0.05 -5.84
C GLY A 34 -15.36 -0.36 -7.28
N GLY A 35 -15.24 -1.66 -7.55
CA GLY A 35 -14.81 -2.22 -8.84
C GLY A 35 -13.32 -2.04 -9.14
N LYS A 36 -12.87 -2.56 -10.29
CA LYS A 36 -11.45 -2.56 -10.74
C LYS A 36 -10.84 -1.17 -10.99
N ASN A 37 -11.59 -0.09 -10.78
CA ASN A 37 -11.20 1.28 -11.11
C ASN A 37 -10.50 2.02 -9.96
N ILE A 38 -10.27 1.34 -8.83
CA ILE A 38 -9.57 1.87 -7.65
C ILE A 38 -8.21 1.20 -7.53
N VAL A 39 -7.15 2.01 -7.62
CA VAL A 39 -5.79 1.55 -7.29
C VAL A 39 -5.56 1.78 -5.80
N ASN A 40 -5.33 0.70 -5.05
CA ASN A 40 -5.02 0.76 -3.62
C ASN A 40 -3.51 0.93 -3.44
N VAL A 41 -3.10 2.00 -2.76
CA VAL A 41 -1.70 2.36 -2.56
C VAL A 41 -1.38 2.37 -1.07
N ALA A 42 -0.28 1.73 -0.67
CA ALA A 42 0.28 1.87 0.67
C ALA A 42 1.57 2.71 0.60
N LEU A 43 1.56 3.86 1.29
CA LEU A 43 2.72 4.69 1.47
C LEU A 43 3.45 4.26 2.75
N LEU A 44 4.68 3.79 2.63
CA LEU A 44 5.45 3.11 3.66
C LEU A 44 6.59 3.98 4.15
N SER A 45 6.74 4.08 5.47
CA SER A 45 7.94 4.64 6.12
C SER A 45 8.42 3.71 7.24
N GLY A 46 9.75 3.57 7.36
CA GLY A 46 10.38 2.72 8.37
C GLY A 46 10.64 1.28 7.92
N VAL A 47 10.53 0.32 8.83
CA VAL A 47 11.02 -1.06 8.63
C VAL A 47 9.86 -2.05 8.49
N PHE A 48 9.89 -2.81 7.40
CA PHE A 48 8.91 -3.85 7.07
C PHE A 48 9.61 -5.17 6.75
N LYS A 49 8.98 -6.29 7.14
CA LYS A 49 9.43 -7.63 6.73
C LYS A 49 9.13 -7.86 5.25
N LEU A 50 10.10 -8.41 4.51
CA LEU A 50 9.95 -8.76 3.10
C LEU A 50 8.71 -9.63 2.83
N SER A 51 8.49 -10.65 3.67
CA SER A 51 7.32 -11.53 3.54
C SER A 51 5.98 -10.78 3.66
N SER A 52 5.93 -9.69 4.45
CA SER A 52 4.76 -8.84 4.55
C SER A 52 4.57 -7.99 3.29
N LEU A 53 5.65 -7.41 2.76
CA LEU A 53 5.60 -6.63 1.51
C LEU A 53 5.11 -7.49 0.33
N VAL A 54 5.65 -8.70 0.18
CA VAL A 54 5.24 -9.66 -0.86
C VAL A 54 3.76 -10.02 -0.72
N SER A 55 3.31 -10.32 0.50
CA SER A 55 1.90 -10.63 0.76
C SER A 55 0.97 -9.46 0.44
N ALA A 56 1.39 -8.22 0.73
CA ALA A 56 0.63 -7.03 0.40
C ALA A 56 0.52 -6.84 -1.12
N GLN A 57 1.62 -6.97 -1.86
CA GLN A 57 1.61 -6.88 -3.32
C GLN A 57 0.73 -7.97 -3.96
N ASN A 58 0.82 -9.21 -3.48
CA ASN A 58 -0.04 -10.31 -3.93
C ASN A 58 -1.54 -10.05 -3.66
N SER A 59 -1.86 -9.17 -2.71
CA SER A 59 -3.23 -8.76 -2.42
C SER A 59 -3.71 -7.58 -3.28
N GLY A 60 -2.90 -7.10 -4.23
CA GLY A 60 -3.22 -5.99 -5.12
C GLY A 60 -2.88 -4.61 -4.56
N LEU A 61 -2.01 -4.53 -3.54
CA LEU A 61 -1.49 -3.26 -3.03
C LEU A 61 -0.33 -2.77 -3.88
N PHE A 62 -0.41 -1.53 -4.34
CA PHE A 62 0.75 -0.80 -4.86
C PHE A 62 1.54 -0.22 -3.67
N LEU A 63 2.83 -0.51 -3.60
CA LEU A 63 3.68 -0.07 -2.48
C LEU A 63 4.53 1.12 -2.92
N VAL A 64 4.52 2.17 -2.09
CA VAL A 64 5.31 3.39 -2.31
C VAL A 64 6.12 3.64 -1.05
N TRP A 65 7.39 4.01 -1.18
CA TRP A 65 8.20 4.38 -0.04
C TRP A 65 8.23 5.89 0.15
N SER A 66 8.20 6.34 1.41
CA SER A 66 8.17 7.77 1.74
C SER A 66 9.41 8.55 1.29
N HIS A 67 10.52 7.86 1.00
CA HIS A 67 11.73 8.49 0.48
C HIS A 67 11.69 8.71 -1.03
N ASP A 68 10.72 8.12 -1.74
CA ASP A 68 10.55 8.22 -3.19
C ASP A 68 9.14 8.73 -3.54
N LEU A 69 8.78 9.87 -2.93
CA LEU A 69 7.50 10.54 -3.22
C LEU A 69 7.49 11.17 -4.60
N ASP A 70 8.64 11.64 -5.09
CA ASP A 70 8.75 12.23 -6.42
C ASP A 70 8.41 11.19 -7.50
N GLY A 71 8.94 9.96 -7.39
CA GLY A 71 8.59 8.85 -8.27
C GLY A 71 7.11 8.51 -8.22
N PHE A 72 6.50 8.54 -7.03
CA PHE A 72 5.06 8.33 -6.89
C PHE A 72 4.23 9.42 -7.56
N ILE A 73 4.60 10.70 -7.41
CA ILE A 73 3.90 11.82 -8.03
C ILE A 73 3.94 11.71 -9.56
N GLU A 74 5.12 11.40 -10.12
CA GLU A 74 5.25 11.19 -11.56
C GLU A 74 4.43 10.00 -12.05
N TRP A 75 4.40 8.90 -11.28
CA TRP A 75 3.52 7.77 -11.59
C TRP A 75 2.05 8.18 -11.58
N VAL A 76 1.56 8.91 -10.56
CA VAL A 76 0.17 9.38 -10.49
C VAL A 76 -0.19 10.24 -11.70
N LYS A 77 0.69 11.16 -12.12
CA LYS A 77 0.48 11.98 -13.32
C LYS A 77 0.32 11.14 -14.60
N SER A 78 1.03 10.02 -14.70
CA SER A 78 0.91 9.09 -15.84
C SER A 78 -0.35 8.22 -15.86
N GLN A 79 -1.13 8.21 -14.77
CA GLN A 79 -2.40 7.46 -14.69
C GLN A 79 -3.62 8.28 -15.18
N THR A 80 -3.37 9.49 -15.68
CA THR A 80 -4.38 10.39 -16.28
C THR A 80 -4.29 10.31 -17.80
#